data_AF-A0A9D9QNS3-F1
#
_entry.id   AF-A0A9D9QNS3-F1
#
_cell.length_a   1.000
_cell.length_b   1.000
_cell.length_c   1.000
_cell.angle_alpha   90.00
_cell.angle_beta   90.00
_cell.angle_gamma   90.00
#
_symmetry.space_group_name_H-M   'P 1'
#
loop_
_entity.id
_entity.type
_entity.pdbx_description
1 polymer ?
#
loop_
_entity_poly.entity_id
_entity_poly.type
_entity_poly.pdbx_seq_one_letter_code
_entity_poly.pdbx_strand_id
1 'polypeptide(L)'
;MFLRWMVRSADKGVDFGIWKSISTSELMIPLDVHTGNVARKLGLLTRTQNDWKTNEELIDIFRSFDPNDPAKYDFALFGLGAYEGF
;
A
#
# COMPACT_ATOMS: atom_id res chain seq x y z
N MET A 1 4.41 -5.58 -5.23
CA MET A 1 4.33 -4.57 -6.30
C MET A 1 3.68 -5.05 -7.59
N PHE A 2 4.14 -6.12 -8.22
CA PHE A 2 3.64 -6.55 -9.53
C PHE A 2 2.10 -6.62 -9.66
N LEU A 3 1.42 -7.30 -8.72
CA LEU A 3 -0.04 -7.43 -8.75
C LEU A 3 -0.76 -6.08 -8.78
N ARG A 4 -0.28 -5.10 -7.99
CA ARG A 4 -0.82 -3.75 -7.92
C ARG A 4 -0.82 -3.09 -9.30
N TRP A 5 0.33 -3.14 -9.99
CA TRP A 5 0.50 -2.56 -11.32
C TRP A 5 -0.40 -3.20 -12.37
N MET A 6 -0.59 -4.52 -12.30
CA MET A 6 -1.42 -5.23 -13.26
C MET A 6 -2.92 -4.92 -13.08
N VAL A 7 -3.38 -4.69 -11.86
CA VAL A 7 -4.81 -4.53 -11.54
C VAL A 7 -5.28 -3.07 -11.59
N ARG A 8 -4.52 -2.13 -11.02
CA ARG A 8 -4.93 -0.71 -10.93
C ARG A 8 -4.92 0.00 -12.28
N SER A 9 -5.79 1.02 -12.44
CA SER A 9 -5.91 1.78 -13.69
C SER A 9 -4.61 2.45 -14.15
N ALA A 10 -4.40 2.49 -15.47
CA ALA A 10 -3.28 3.16 -16.10
C ALA A 10 -3.43 4.69 -16.21
N ASP A 11 -4.58 5.27 -15.84
CA ASP A 11 -4.88 6.70 -16.04
C ASP A 11 -3.88 7.65 -15.35
N LYS A 12 -3.17 7.17 -14.32
CA LYS A 12 -2.14 7.93 -13.59
C LYS A 12 -0.72 7.70 -14.12
N GLY A 13 -0.53 6.85 -15.12
CA GLY A 13 0.76 6.58 -15.77
C GLY A 13 1.75 5.73 -14.96
N VAL A 14 1.36 5.23 -13.79
CA VAL A 14 2.22 4.41 -12.91
C VAL A 14 1.89 2.92 -13.00
N ASP A 15 0.62 2.58 -13.14
CA ASP A 15 0.13 1.19 -13.20
C ASP A 15 -0.25 0.83 -14.67
N PHE A 16 -0.34 -0.47 -14.99
CA PHE A 16 -0.68 -0.96 -16.33
C PHE A 16 -2.19 -1.23 -16.52
N GLY A 17 -2.88 -1.67 -15.47
CA GLY A 17 -4.32 -1.93 -15.50
C GLY A 17 -4.79 -2.98 -16.50
N ILE A 18 -3.95 -3.98 -16.80
CA ILE A 18 -4.23 -5.04 -17.77
C ILE A 18 -5.23 -6.07 -17.20
N TRP A 19 -5.16 -6.38 -15.92
CA TRP A 19 -6.01 -7.38 -15.26
C TRP A 19 -7.28 -6.74 -14.70
N LYS A 20 -8.44 -7.19 -15.21
CA LYS A 20 -9.77 -6.65 -14.84
C LYS A 20 -10.60 -7.59 -13.96
N SER A 21 -10.11 -8.80 -13.70
CA SER A 21 -10.82 -9.82 -12.92
C SER A 21 -10.59 -9.75 -11.41
N ILE A 22 -9.73 -8.84 -10.94
CA ILE A 22 -9.41 -8.64 -9.52
C ILE A 22 -9.81 -7.22 -9.16
N SER A 23 -10.51 -7.02 -8.05
CA SER A 23 -10.88 -5.69 -7.58
C SER A 23 -9.68 -4.99 -6.92
N THR A 24 -9.57 -3.68 -7.09
CA THR A 24 -8.56 -2.88 -6.37
C THR A 24 -8.72 -2.93 -4.86
N SER A 25 -9.93 -3.18 -4.36
CA SER A 25 -10.25 -3.34 -2.93
C SER A 25 -9.62 -4.58 -2.30
N GLU A 26 -9.23 -5.56 -3.12
CA GLU A 26 -8.59 -6.82 -2.69
C GLU A 26 -7.06 -6.71 -2.65
N LEU A 27 -6.49 -5.61 -3.14
CA LEU A 27 -5.06 -5.42 -3.21
C LEU A 27 -4.47 -5.13 -1.83
N MET A 28 -3.35 -5.81 -1.57
CA MET A 28 -2.50 -5.57 -0.40
C MET A 28 -1.28 -4.73 -0.79
N ILE A 29 -0.74 -3.99 0.18
CA ILE A 29 0.48 -3.19 0.01
C ILE A 29 1.71 -4.10 0.14
N PRO A 30 2.77 -3.92 -0.64
CA PRO A 30 4.05 -4.59 -0.40
C PRO A 30 4.68 -4.06 0.90
N LEU A 31 4.42 -4.72 2.03
CA LEU A 31 5.03 -4.32 3.29
C LEU A 31 6.51 -4.76 3.32
N ASP A 32 7.41 -3.83 3.00
CA ASP A 32 8.85 -3.99 3.19
C ASP A 32 9.35 -3.23 4.45
N VAL A 33 10.66 -3.29 4.69
CA VAL A 33 11.30 -2.64 5.85
C VAL A 33 11.08 -1.13 5.85
N HIS A 34 11.19 -0.47 4.69
CA HIS A 34 11.08 0.99 4.62
C HIS A 34 9.63 1.43 4.81
N THR A 35 8.71 0.82 4.10
CA THR A 35 7.26 1.04 4.19
C THR A 35 6.76 0.82 5.61
N GLY A 36 7.18 -0.28 6.26
CA GLY A 36 6.83 -0.56 7.64
C GLY A 36 7.38 0.48 8.62
N ASN A 37 8.61 0.97 8.41
CA ASN A 37 9.19 2.01 9.27
C ASN A 37 8.46 3.35 9.12
N VAL A 38 8.15 3.78 7.90
CA VAL A 38 7.38 5.00 7.64
C VAL A 38 5.99 4.89 8.28
N ALA A 39 5.29 3.77 8.08
CA ALA A 39 3.97 3.55 8.67
C ALA A 39 3.98 3.57 10.21
N ARG A 40 5.02 3.02 10.86
CA ARG A 40 5.20 3.12 12.32
C ARG A 40 5.47 4.54 12.79
N LYS A 41 6.33 5.28 12.09
CA LYS A 41 6.60 6.70 12.40
C LYS A 41 5.33 7.55 12.28
N LEU A 42 4.44 7.22 11.35
CA LEU A 42 3.13 7.85 11.19
C LEU A 42 2.08 7.39 12.22
N GLY A 43 2.40 6.43 13.09
CA GLY A 43 1.45 5.87 14.06
C GLY A 43 0.38 4.97 13.44
N LEU A 44 0.54 4.55 12.19
CA LEU A 44 -0.38 3.64 11.49
C LEU A 44 -0.16 2.18 11.92
N LEU A 45 1.05 1.82 12.36
CA LEU A 45 1.36 0.46 12.79
C LEU A 45 1.78 0.44 14.25
N THR A 46 1.22 -0.51 14.99
CA THR A 46 1.59 -0.81 16.37
C THR A 46 2.53 -2.01 16.47
N ARG A 47 2.40 -2.97 15.54
CA ARG A 47 3.23 -4.18 15.49
C ARG A 47 4.65 -3.89 15.00
N THR A 48 5.63 -4.56 15.58
CA THR A 48 7.04 -4.42 15.20
C THR A 48 7.50 -5.42 14.13
N GLN A 49 6.80 -6.54 13.97
CA GLN A 49 7.10 -7.52 12.93
C GLN A 49 6.67 -7.00 11.56
N ASN A 50 7.36 -7.40 10.49
CA ASN A 50 6.92 -7.17 9.12
C ASN A 50 6.39 -8.49 8.56
N ASP A 51 5.20 -8.87 9.02
CA ASP A 51 4.52 -10.11 8.66
C ASP A 51 3.14 -9.84 8.04
N TRP A 52 2.45 -10.91 7.64
CA TRP A 52 1.12 -10.78 7.03
C TRP A 52 0.10 -10.08 7.94
N LYS A 53 0.15 -10.34 9.24
CA LYS A 53 -0.75 -9.69 10.22
C LYS A 53 -0.56 -8.17 10.25
N THR A 54 0.69 -7.73 10.11
CA THR A 54 1.02 -6.30 10.05
C THR A 54 0.55 -5.68 8.73
N ASN A 55 0.54 -6.46 7.64
CA ASN A 55 -0.04 -6.05 6.38
C ASN A 55 -1.56 -5.85 6.48
N GLU A 56 -2.25 -6.80 7.11
CA GLU A 56 -3.69 -6.73 7.37
C GLU A 56 -4.04 -5.52 8.24
N GLU A 57 -3.30 -5.29 9.34
CA GLU A 57 -3.47 -4.09 10.20
C GLU A 57 -3.36 -2.80 9.38
N LEU A 58 -2.33 -2.68 8.55
CA LEU A 58 -2.11 -1.49 7.72
C LEU A 58 -3.23 -1.30 6.68
N ILE A 59 -3.65 -2.39 6.04
CA ILE A 59 -4.70 -2.36 5.02
C ILE A 59 -6.06 -2.04 5.62
N ASP A 60 -6.37 -2.54 6.81
CA ASP A 60 -7.63 -2.22 7.48
C ASP A 60 -7.75 -0.73 7.82
N ILE A 61 -6.63 -0.11 8.20
CA ILE A 61 -6.56 1.35 8.37
C ILE A 61 -6.80 2.04 7.03
N PHE A 62 -6.13 1.61 5.96
CA PHE A 62 -6.31 2.25 4.65
C PHE A 62 -7.69 2.03 4.02
N ARG A 63 -8.36 0.92 4.33
CA ARG A 63 -9.78 0.72 3.97
C ARG A 63 -10.70 1.73 4.64
N SER A 64 -10.34 2.23 5.83
CA SER A 64 -11.09 3.32 6.47
C SER A 64 -10.94 4.66 5.75
N PHE A 65 -9.86 4.85 4.97
CA PHE A 65 -9.62 6.05 4.17
C PHE A 65 -10.18 5.92 2.76
N ASP A 66 -9.98 4.77 2.11
CA ASP A 66 -10.59 4.41 0.84
C ASP A 66 -10.81 2.89 0.74
N PRO A 67 -12.05 2.41 0.90
CA PRO A 67 -12.36 0.98 0.83
C PRO A 67 -12.29 0.42 -0.59
N ASN A 68 -12.39 1.26 -1.63
CA ASN A 68 -12.36 0.80 -3.02
C ASN A 68 -10.93 0.60 -3.52
N ASP A 69 -9.97 1.33 -2.94
CA ASP A 69 -8.60 1.31 -3.42
C ASP A 69 -7.55 1.55 -2.30
N PRO A 70 -7.48 0.69 -1.28
CA PRO A 70 -6.60 0.87 -0.13
C PRO A 70 -5.11 0.74 -0.50
N ALA A 71 -4.77 -0.03 -1.53
CA ALA A 71 -3.37 -0.22 -1.93
C ALA A 71 -2.73 1.02 -2.60
N LYS A 72 -3.49 2.10 -2.84
CA LYS A 72 -2.96 3.34 -3.44
C LYS A 72 -1.97 4.06 -2.54
N TYR A 73 -2.12 3.91 -1.23
CA TYR A 73 -1.31 4.62 -0.24
C TYR A 73 0.13 4.10 -0.15
N ASP A 74 0.41 2.93 -0.74
CA ASP A 74 1.77 2.43 -0.96
C ASP A 74 2.68 3.48 -1.60
N PHE A 75 2.19 4.17 -2.63
CA PHE A 75 2.96 5.21 -3.33
C PHE A 75 3.34 6.37 -2.40
N ALA A 76 2.45 6.75 -1.48
CA ALA A 76 2.70 7.81 -0.52
C ALA A 76 3.70 7.36 0.56
N LEU A 77 3.55 6.16 1.11
CA LEU A 77 4.49 5.60 2.10
C LEU A 77 5.89 5.48 1.53
N PHE A 78 6.00 4.98 0.29
CA PHE A 78 7.28 4.92 -0.42
C PHE A 78 7.86 6.31 -0.65
N GLY A 79 7.05 7.26 -1.14
CA GLY A 79 7.51 8.61 -1.45
C GLY A 79 8.05 9.37 -0.23
N LEU A 80 7.39 9.23 0.92
CA LEU A 80 7.86 9.80 2.19
C LEU A 80 9.25 9.27 2.58
N GLY A 81 9.47 7.97 2.47
CA GLY A 81 10.76 7.37 2.80
C GLY A 81 11.87 7.71 1.79
N ALA A 82 11.54 7.71 0.49
CA ALA A 82 12.52 7.85 -0.59
C ALA A 82 12.93 9.30 -0.86
N TYR A 83 11.99 10.25 -0.76
CA TYR A 83 12.21 11.63 -1.21
C TYR A 83 12.20 12.64 -0.06
N GLU A 84 11.40 12.40 0.98
CA GLU A 84 11.25 13.36 2.09
C GLU A 84 12.20 13.08 3.26
N GLY A 85 13.00 12.01 3.19
CA GLY A 85 13.92 11.62 4.26
C GLY A 85 13.23 11.28 5.58
N PHE A 86 11.97 10.82 5.50
CA PHE A 86 11.07 10.64 6.64
C PHE A 86 11.52 9.53 7.60
#